data_AF-A0A536CGC8-F1
#
_entry.id   AF-A0A536CGC8-F1
#
_cell.length_a   1.000
_cell.length_b   1.000
_cell.length_c   1.000
_cell.angle_alpha   90.00
_cell.angle_beta   90.00
_cell.angle_gamma   90.00
#
_symmetry.space_group_name_H-M   'P 1'
#
loop_
_entity.id
_entity.type
_entity.pdbx_description
1 polymer ?
#
loop_
_entity_poly.entity_id
_entity_poly.type
_entity_poly.pdbx_seq_one_letter_code
_entity_poly.pdbx_strand_id
1 'polypeptide(L)'
;AAMLFPLGFLEHGYADVPTWPLGAWLDVAYLIVFATTVGFVLFYWAVRRFGAGLASMVSYLVPIFALIQAVVILGEHPAPLEIVGGAIILVGVRIATLRFEPEAPLEEAAPA
;
A
#
# COMPACT_ATOMS: atom_id res chain seq x y z
N ALA A 1 4.74 16.22 4.98
CA ALA A 1 5.76 16.73 5.92
C ALA A 1 5.23 17.91 6.75
N ALA A 2 4.86 19.05 6.15
CA ALA A 2 4.40 20.25 6.89
C ALA A 2 3.17 20.02 7.80
N MET A 3 2.25 19.14 7.40
CA MET A 3 1.05 18.83 8.21
C MET A 3 1.32 17.94 9.43
N LEU A 4 2.41 17.16 9.44
CA LEU A 4 2.79 16.30 10.56
C LEU A 4 3.81 16.94 11.50
N PHE A 5 4.47 18.01 11.03
CA PHE A 5 5.46 18.77 11.77
C PHE A 5 4.98 19.25 13.16
N PRO A 6 3.76 19.81 13.33
CA PRO A 6 3.29 20.20 14.67
C PRO A 6 3.03 19.01 15.59
N LEU A 7 2.68 17.84 15.06
CA LEU A 7 2.43 16.64 15.88
C LEU A 7 3.74 16.02 16.38
N GLY A 8 4.75 15.91 15.52
CA GLY A 8 6.07 15.40 15.90
C GLY A 8 6.99 16.42 16.57
N PHE A 9 6.54 17.66 16.77
CA PHE A 9 7.15 18.58 17.73
C PHE A 9 6.58 18.39 19.14
N LEU A 10 5.34 17.89 19.25
CA LEU A 10 4.67 17.61 20.53
C LEU A 10 5.08 16.25 21.11
N GLU A 11 5.15 15.22 20.28
CA GLU A 11 5.81 13.95 20.60
C GLU A 11 7.28 14.11 20.25
N HIS A 12 8.23 13.86 21.15
CA HIS A 12 9.69 14.01 20.93
C HIS A 12 10.29 13.19 19.76
N GLY A 13 9.48 12.64 18.86
CA GLY A 13 9.82 11.65 17.82
C GLY A 13 10.70 12.12 16.68
N TYR A 14 11.24 13.35 16.72
CA TYR A 14 12.30 13.77 15.79
C TYR A 14 13.60 14.20 16.48
N ALA A 15 13.63 14.26 17.82
CA ALA A 15 14.80 14.71 18.56
C ALA A 15 15.98 13.72 18.45
N ASP A 16 15.68 12.45 18.22
CA ASP A 16 16.59 11.32 18.12
C ASP A 16 16.99 10.98 16.67
N VAL A 17 16.37 11.60 15.67
CA VAL A 17 16.74 11.43 14.24
C VAL A 17 18.23 11.63 13.98
N PRO A 18 18.92 12.64 14.57
CA PRO A 18 20.36 12.80 14.39
C PRO A 18 21.19 11.61 14.92
N THR A 19 20.62 10.81 15.82
CA THR A 19 21.29 9.66 16.45
C THR A 19 20.88 8.31 15.83
N TRP A 20 20.05 8.31 14.79
CA TRP A 20 19.59 7.08 14.15
C TRP A 20 20.75 6.31 13.50
N PRO A 21 20.84 4.99 13.73
CA PRO A 21 21.87 4.16 13.11
C PRO A 21 21.62 4.04 11.60
N LEU A 22 22.65 3.65 10.85
CA LEU A 22 22.55 3.47 9.39
C LEU A 22 21.40 2.53 8.98
N GLY A 23 21.09 1.52 9.79
CA GLY A 23 19.96 0.61 9.56
C GLY A 23 18.62 1.33 9.42
N ALA A 24 18.32 2.28 10.32
CA ALA A 24 17.07 3.04 10.26
C ALA A 24 17.00 3.92 9.00
N TRP A 25 18.13 4.48 8.55
CA TRP A 25 18.19 5.20 7.28
C TRP A 25 17.96 4.30 6.07
N LEU A 26 18.45 3.06 6.13
CA LEU A 26 18.18 2.06 5.09
C LEU A 26 16.70 1.65 5.07
N ASP A 27 16.06 1.50 6.22
CA ASP A 27 14.63 1.21 6.31
C ASP A 27 13.79 2.35 5.72
N VAL A 28 14.15 3.61 6.01
CA VAL A 28 13.54 4.80 5.40
C VAL A 28 13.74 4.79 3.89
N ALA A 29 14.96 4.54 3.42
CA ALA A 29 15.26 4.49 1.99
C ALA A 29 14.47 3.37 1.29
N TYR A 30 14.34 2.20 1.92
CA TYR A 30 13.53 1.09 1.44
C TYR A 30 12.06 1.50 1.31
N LEU A 31 11.50 2.17 2.31
CA LEU A 31 10.10 2.62 2.31
C LEU A 31 9.83 3.68 1.24
N ILE A 32 10.76 4.61 1.03
CA ILE A 32 10.67 5.61 -0.03
C ILE A 32 10.73 4.93 -1.40
N VAL A 33 11.72 4.08 -1.64
CA VAL A 33 11.96 3.51 -2.98
C VAL A 33 10.91 2.45 -3.34
N PHE A 34 10.75 1.42 -2.51
CA PHE A 34 9.96 0.25 -2.86
C PHE A 34 8.49 0.41 -2.50
N ALA A 35 8.20 0.74 -1.25
CA ALA A 35 6.81 0.84 -0.80
C ALA A 35 6.09 2.04 -1.44
N THR A 36 6.80 3.14 -1.68
CA THR A 36 6.21 4.38 -2.20
C THR A 36 6.48 4.56 -3.70
N THR A 37 7.71 4.83 -4.12
CA THR A 37 8.01 5.23 -5.51
C THR A 37 7.64 4.13 -6.51
N VAL A 38 8.14 2.91 -6.31
CA VAL A 38 7.85 1.78 -7.20
C VAL A 38 6.36 1.44 -7.19
N GLY A 39 5.75 1.38 -6.00
CA GLY A 39 4.31 1.13 -5.84
C GLY A 39 3.45 2.12 -6.62
N PHE A 40 3.68 3.42 -6.47
CA PHE A 40 2.93 4.45 -7.20
C PHE A 40 3.22 4.45 -8.70
N VAL A 41 4.48 4.27 -9.12
CA VAL A 41 4.82 4.18 -10.54
C VAL A 41 4.08 3.02 -11.21
N LEU A 42 4.08 1.84 -10.58
CA LEU A 42 3.35 0.68 -11.08
C LEU A 42 1.84 0.91 -11.09
N PHE A 43 1.29 1.54 -10.04
CA PHE A 43 -0.12 1.89 -9.98
C PHE A 43 -0.53 2.82 -11.12
N TYR A 44 0.19 3.94 -11.31
CA TYR A 44 -0.11 4.89 -12.38
C TYR A 44 0.13 4.30 -13.77
N TRP A 45 1.14 3.44 -13.91
CA TRP A 45 1.34 2.68 -15.14
C TRP A 45 0.15 1.76 -15.43
N ALA A 46 -0.36 1.05 -14.42
CA ALA A 46 -1.54 0.20 -14.56
C ALA A 46 -2.80 1.01 -14.87
N VAL A 47 -2.99 2.17 -14.24
CA VAL A 47 -4.11 3.09 -14.55
C VAL A 47 -4.06 3.52 -16.02
N ARG A 48 -2.87 3.90 -16.51
CA ARG A 48 -2.69 4.33 -17.90
C ARG A 48 -2.91 3.20 -18.92
N ARG A 49 -2.57 1.96 -18.56
CA ARG A 49 -2.62 0.81 -19.47
C ARG A 49 -3.96 0.06 -19.44
N PHE A 50 -4.59 -0.03 -18.28
CA PHE A 50 -5.75 -0.90 -18.02
C PHE A 50 -6.96 -0.15 -17.43
N GLY A 51 -6.86 1.17 -17.25
CA GLY A 51 -7.92 1.99 -16.64
C GLY A 51 -7.88 2.01 -15.11
N ALA A 52 -8.60 2.99 -14.54
CA ALA A 52 -8.61 3.22 -13.10
C ALA A 52 -9.30 2.11 -12.30
N GLY A 53 -10.34 1.49 -12.88
CA GLY A 53 -11.05 0.38 -12.25
C GLY A 53 -10.15 -0.82 -11.97
N LEU A 54 -9.46 -1.34 -13.00
CA LEU A 54 -8.59 -2.51 -12.85
C LEU A 54 -7.38 -2.22 -11.95
N ALA A 55 -6.75 -1.05 -12.12
CA ALA A 55 -5.63 -0.65 -11.27
C ALA A 55 -6.04 -0.58 -9.78
N SER A 56 -7.22 -0.04 -9.49
CA SER A 56 -7.74 0.06 -8.12
C SER A 56 -8.09 -1.31 -7.54
N MET A 57 -8.56 -2.25 -8.35
CA MET A 57 -8.81 -3.62 -7.89
C MET A 57 -7.55 -4.34 -7.45
N VAL A 58 -6.42 -4.13 -8.14
CA VAL A 58 -5.14 -4.74 -7.74
C VAL A 58 -4.71 -4.28 -6.34
N SER A 59 -5.06 -3.04 -5.95
CA SER A 59 -4.79 -2.53 -4.60
C SER A 59 -5.54 -3.30 -3.51
N TYR A 60 -6.62 -4.03 -3.83
CA TYR A 60 -7.28 -4.91 -2.87
C TYR A 60 -6.44 -6.14 -2.48
N LEU A 61 -5.38 -6.45 -3.22
CA LEU A 61 -4.44 -7.52 -2.85
C LEU A 61 -3.38 -7.05 -1.83
N VAL A 62 -3.19 -5.74 -1.66
CA VAL A 62 -2.20 -5.17 -0.73
C VAL A 62 -2.29 -5.78 0.68
N PRO A 63 -3.46 -5.85 1.34
CA PRO A 63 -3.52 -6.39 2.69
C PRO A 63 -3.23 -7.90 2.75
N ILE A 64 -3.48 -8.65 1.68
CA ILE A 64 -3.13 -10.08 1.60
C ILE A 64 -1.61 -10.24 1.58
N PHE A 65 -0.94 -9.47 0.72
CA PHE A 65 0.52 -9.46 0.67
C PHE A 65 1.15 -8.96 1.97
N ALA A 66 0.55 -7.95 2.61
CA ALA A 66 1.01 -7.46 3.90
C ALA A 66 0.96 -8.56 4.98
N LEU A 67 -0.15 -9.30 5.07
CA LEU A 67 -0.29 -10.41 6.01
C LEU A 67 0.73 -11.53 5.72
N ILE A 68 0.93 -11.88 4.45
CA ILE A 68 1.95 -12.87 4.06
C ILE A 68 3.34 -12.39 4.47
N GLN A 69 3.68 -11.13 4.24
CA GLN A 69 4.98 -10.58 4.62
C GLN A 69 5.18 -10.56 6.14
N ALA A 70 4.16 -10.20 6.92
CA ALA A 70 4.22 -10.23 8.38
C ALA A 70 4.54 -11.65 8.90
N VAL A 71 3.85 -12.67 8.37
CA VAL A 71 4.07 -14.06 8.82
C VAL A 71 5.40 -14.63 8.30
N VAL A 72 5.73 -14.39 7.02
CA VAL A 72 6.89 -15.05 6.37
C VAL A 72 8.21 -14.31 6.62
N ILE A 73 8.20 -12.98 6.56
CA ILE A 73 9.41 -12.16 6.65
C ILE A 73 9.68 -11.78 8.12
N LEU A 74 8.65 -11.31 8.84
CA LEU A 74 8.81 -10.90 10.24
C LEU A 74 8.70 -12.09 11.20
N GLY A 75 8.13 -13.22 10.77
CA GLY A 75 7.91 -14.38 11.63
C GLY A 75 6.82 -14.16 12.68
N GLU A 76 5.91 -13.20 12.45
CA GLU A 76 4.84 -12.91 13.38
C GLU A 76 3.81 -14.04 13.41
N HIS A 77 3.35 -14.37 14.61
CA HIS A 77 2.25 -15.30 14.83
C HIS A 77 0.97 -14.50 15.00
N PRO A 78 0.03 -14.52 14.02
CA PRO A 78 -1.12 -13.65 14.07
C PRO A 78 -1.98 -13.95 15.29
N ALA A 79 -2.28 -12.93 16.08
CA ALA A 79 -3.20 -13.07 17.19
C ALA A 79 -4.60 -13.48 16.66
N PRO A 80 -5.46 -14.13 17.47
CA PRO A 80 -6.80 -14.51 17.02
C PRO A 80 -7.61 -13.33 16.46
N LEU A 81 -7.43 -12.13 17.02
CA LEU A 81 -8.08 -10.92 16.54
C LEU A 81 -7.57 -10.47 15.16
N GLU A 82 -6.27 -10.62 14.88
CA GLU A 82 -5.68 -10.31 13.58
C GLU A 82 -6.17 -11.29 12.50
N ILE A 83 -6.38 -12.55 12.86
CA ILE A 83 -6.99 -13.55 11.96
C ILE A 83 -8.42 -13.13 11.60
N VAL A 84 -9.21 -12.68 12.58
CA VAL A 84 -10.57 -12.17 12.35
C VAL A 84 -10.52 -10.92 11.45
N GLY A 85 -9.63 -9.98 11.72
CA GLY A 85 -9.41 -8.80 10.87
C GLY A 85 -9.03 -9.17 9.44
N GLY A 86 -8.11 -10.12 9.27
CA GLY A 86 -7.71 -10.65 7.97
C GLY A 86 -8.87 -11.30 7.22
N ALA A 87 -9.71 -12.08 7.90
CA ALA A 87 -10.91 -12.67 7.31
C ALA A 87 -11.91 -11.58 6.84
N ILE A 88 -12.13 -10.54 7.64
CA ILE A 88 -13.00 -9.41 7.27
C ILE A 88 -12.48 -8.70 6.03
N ILE A 89 -11.16 -8.46 5.93
CA ILE A 89 -10.53 -7.88 4.75
C ILE A 89 -10.80 -8.76 3.52
N LEU A 90 -10.54 -10.07 3.60
CA LEU A 90 -10.75 -10.98 2.47
C LEU A 90 -12.20 -10.98 1.98
N VAL A 91 -13.17 -10.93 2.90
CA VAL A 91 -14.59 -10.79 2.57
C VAL A 91 -14.86 -9.46 1.88
N GLY A 92 -14.34 -8.36 2.41
CA GLY A 92 -14.48 -7.03 1.80
C GLY A 92 -13.91 -6.96 0.38
N VAL A 93 -12.72 -7.52 0.17
CA VAL A 93 -12.08 -7.63 -1.16
C VAL A 93 -12.95 -8.45 -2.11
N ARG A 94 -13.49 -9.58 -1.65
CA ARG A 94 -14.39 -10.40 -2.45
C ARG A 94 -15.65 -9.63 -2.84
N ILE A 95 -16.25 -8.89 -1.93
CA ILE A 95 -17.44 -8.08 -2.23
C ILE A 95 -17.11 -6.97 -3.23
N ALA A 96 -15.99 -6.28 -3.05
CA ALA A 96 -15.57 -5.18 -3.91
C ALA A 96 -15.28 -5.65 -5.35
N THR A 97 -14.75 -6.86 -5.51
CA THR A 97 -14.48 -7.45 -6.84
C THR A 97 -15.72 -7.99 -7.55
N LEU A 98 -16.85 -8.20 -6.85
CA LEU A 98 -18.10 -8.68 -7.47
C LEU A 98 -18.82 -7.62 -8.33
N ARG A 99 -18.49 -6.33 -8.20
CA ARG A 99 -19.13 -5.23 -8.94
C ARG A 99 -18.21 -4.60 -10.00
N PHE A 100 -17.25 -5.35 -10.50
CA PHE A 100 -16.37 -4.85 -11.54
C PHE A 100 -17.09 -4.83 -12.90
N GLU A 101 -17.53 -3.64 -13.32
CA GLU A 101 -17.87 -3.36 -14.70
C GLU A 101 -16.57 -2.96 -15.45
N PRO A 102 -16.16 -3.69 -16.51
CA PRO A 102 -15.01 -3.30 -17.31
C PRO A 102 -15.26 -1.93 -17.94
N GLU A 103 -14.51 -0.91 -17.51
CA GLU A 103 -14.50 0.40 -18.16
C GLU A 103 -13.90 0.23 -19.56
N ALA A 104 -14.59 0.72 -20.60
CA ALA A 104 -14.19 0.50 -21.99
C ALA A 104 -12.75 1.00 -22.22
N PRO A 105 -11.91 0.28 -22.98
CA PRO A 105 -10.51 0.65 -23.19
C PRO A 105 -10.39 2.09 -23.71
N LEU A 106 -9.53 2.88 -23.07
CA LEU A 106 -9.32 4.31 -23.43
C LEU A 106 -8.83 4.51 -24.89
N GLU A 107 -8.39 3.44 -25.54
CA GLU A 107 -7.96 3.40 -26.94
C GLU A 107 -9.14 3.59 -27.93
N GLU A 108 -10.36 3.21 -27.54
CA GLU A 108 -11.56 3.36 -28.38
C GLU A 108 -12.15 4.79 -28.35
N ALA A 109 -11.69 5.63 -27.42
CA ALA A 109 -12.13 7.01 -27.27
C ALA A 109 -11.21 8.04 -27.98
N ALA A 110 -10.15 7.59 -28.65
CA ALA A 110 -9.29 8.47 -29.46
C ALA A 110 -9.95 8.76 -30.81
N PRO A 111 -10.23 10.03 -31.18
CA PRO A 111 -10.74 10.35 -32.50
C PRO A 111 -9.72 9.98 -33.58
N ALA A 112 -10.20 9.27 -34.61
CA ALA A 112 -9.44 8.85 -35.79
C ALA A 112 -8.89 10.02 -36.62
#